data_AF-A0A927XD59-F1
#
_entry.id   AF-A0A927XD59-F1
#
_cell.length_a   1.000
_cell.length_b   1.000
_cell.length_c   1.000
_cell.angle_alpha   90.00
_cell.angle_beta   90.00
_cell.angle_gamma   90.00
#
_symmetry.space_group_name_H-M   'P 1'
#
loop_
_entity.id
_entity.type
_entity.pdbx_description
1 polymer ?
#
loop_
_entity_poly.entity_id
_entity_poly.type
_entity_poly.pdbx_seq_one_letter_code
_entity_poly.pdbx_strand_id
1 'polypeptide(L)'
;MKVIFKKSHLPYLKPTLKGGNGRDLWNVARMMQDENGLQHQVSSEIVLLQRGAEKEDVWSMCELARMYFTYCGDTFLPMALRYWIKAAIRNDDGAKYDLNNAPIVNRILSYHSFDNSPYKEIEMKCALLTEFMLHRVWEGEWNTLSFSIKEKRLRELWNIVCQVLSIPEVNLEIIPNLSFEGRIVDGLAGWDNKITLRKEIFEDLERVIEVIYHELGHILTFEMMRGTSLGIKLKEIYGISDERMKSWREGKMGYEVVTSEEDPDTLSYGVYTLWASFFLNI
;
A
#
# COMPACT_ATOMS: atom_id res chain seq x y z
N MET A 1 25.64 5.06 -16.61
CA MET A 1 26.45 5.07 -15.38
C MET A 1 27.48 3.93 -15.48
N LYS A 2 28.77 4.16 -15.20
CA LYS A 2 29.84 3.16 -15.36
C LYS A 2 30.22 2.59 -13.99
N VAL A 3 30.01 1.29 -13.80
CA VAL A 3 30.51 0.55 -12.64
C VAL A 3 32.05 0.49 -12.71
N ILE A 4 32.75 0.84 -11.63
CA ILE A 4 34.22 0.82 -11.58
C ILE A 4 34.67 -0.38 -10.73
N PHE A 5 35.19 -1.42 -11.38
CA PHE A 5 35.79 -2.58 -10.73
C PHE A 5 37.31 -2.43 -10.66
N LYS A 6 37.98 -2.96 -9.63
CA LYS A 6 39.44 -3.14 -9.68
C LYS A 6 39.79 -4.04 -10.87
N LYS A 7 40.76 -3.62 -11.69
CA LYS A 7 41.09 -4.26 -12.97
C LYS A 7 41.43 -5.75 -12.84
N SER A 8 41.92 -6.18 -11.68
CA SER A 8 42.24 -7.58 -11.34
C SER A 8 41.01 -8.48 -11.18
N HIS A 9 39.84 -7.96 -10.80
CA HIS A 9 38.62 -8.75 -10.58
C HIS A 9 37.70 -8.83 -11.81
N LEU A 10 37.89 -7.93 -12.78
CA LEU A 10 37.09 -7.85 -14.01
C LEU A 10 36.98 -9.19 -14.78
N PRO A 11 38.05 -9.99 -14.97
CA PRO A 11 37.96 -11.24 -15.72
C PRO A 11 37.00 -12.26 -15.08
N TYR A 12 36.94 -12.29 -13.74
CA TYR A 12 36.11 -13.23 -12.98
C TYR A 12 34.66 -12.74 -12.84
N LEU A 13 34.45 -11.42 -12.81
CA LEU A 13 33.12 -10.82 -12.68
C LEU A 13 32.39 -10.69 -14.02
N LYS A 14 33.10 -10.57 -15.14
CA LYS A 14 32.51 -10.34 -16.46
C LYS A 14 31.50 -11.42 -16.90
N PRO A 15 31.73 -12.73 -16.65
CA PRO A 15 30.72 -13.77 -16.93
C PRO A 15 29.45 -13.58 -16.09
N THR A 16 29.61 -13.38 -14.77
CA THR A 16 28.52 -13.14 -13.83
C THR A 16 27.69 -11.91 -14.21
N LEU A 17 28.36 -10.80 -14.54
CA LEU A 17 27.69 -9.56 -14.93
C LEU A 17 26.96 -9.69 -16.27
N LYS A 18 27.36 -10.59 -17.16
CA LYS A 18 26.71 -10.82 -18.46
C LYS A 18 25.55 -11.81 -18.39
N GLY A 19 25.62 -12.82 -17.54
CA GLY A 19 24.64 -13.91 -17.54
C GLY A 19 24.58 -14.77 -16.28
N GLY A 20 25.14 -14.31 -15.16
CA GLY A 20 25.04 -15.01 -13.87
C GLY A 20 23.60 -15.23 -13.43
N ASN A 21 23.41 -16.24 -12.56
CA ASN A 21 22.12 -16.45 -11.91
C ASN A 21 21.85 -15.35 -10.86
N GLY A 22 20.65 -15.31 -10.27
CA GLY A 22 20.31 -14.25 -9.33
C GLY A 22 21.21 -14.24 -8.09
N ARG A 23 21.57 -15.42 -7.57
CA ARG A 23 22.49 -15.55 -6.43
C ARG A 23 23.90 -15.02 -6.75
N ASP A 24 24.40 -15.27 -7.95
CA ASP A 24 25.70 -14.75 -8.38
C ASP A 24 25.71 -13.22 -8.42
N LEU A 25 24.62 -12.61 -8.89
CA LEU A 25 24.47 -11.15 -8.92
C LEU A 25 24.39 -10.57 -7.49
N TRP A 26 23.65 -11.22 -6.59
CA TRP A 26 23.62 -10.86 -5.17
C TRP A 26 25.00 -10.94 -4.52
N ASN A 27 25.76 -12.01 -4.77
CA ASN A 27 27.12 -12.17 -4.24
C ASN A 27 28.03 -11.01 -4.69
N VAL A 28 27.93 -10.59 -5.96
CA VAL A 28 28.72 -9.45 -6.45
C VAL A 28 28.28 -8.15 -5.77
N ALA A 29 26.97 -7.92 -5.59
CA ALA A 29 26.48 -6.74 -4.87
C ALA A 29 26.98 -6.70 -3.42
N ARG A 30 26.93 -7.83 -2.70
CA ARG A 30 27.48 -7.94 -1.33
C ARG A 30 28.98 -7.67 -1.26
N MET A 31 29.76 -8.15 -2.23
CA MET A 31 31.20 -7.86 -2.29
C MET A 31 31.49 -6.35 -2.49
N MET A 32 30.61 -5.61 -3.16
CA MET A 32 30.73 -4.16 -3.30
C MET A 32 30.46 -3.44 -1.97
N GLN A 33 29.42 -3.88 -1.25
CA GLN A 33 29.03 -3.33 0.05
C GLN A 33 30.10 -3.56 1.14
N ASP A 34 30.70 -4.75 1.18
CA ASP A 34 31.75 -5.11 2.15
C ASP A 34 33.14 -4.54 1.77
N GLU A 35 33.25 -3.75 0.69
CA GLU A 35 34.50 -3.26 0.10
C GLU A 35 35.54 -4.36 -0.16
N ASN A 36 35.08 -5.60 -0.36
CA ASN A 36 35.91 -6.80 -0.47
C ASN A 36 36.54 -6.91 -1.87
N GLY A 37 37.46 -6.00 -2.15
CA GLY A 37 38.15 -5.89 -3.43
C GLY A 37 37.38 -5.12 -4.50
N LEU A 38 36.19 -4.59 -4.19
CA LEU A 38 35.35 -3.77 -5.06
C LEU A 38 35.09 -2.39 -4.43
N GLN A 39 34.89 -1.37 -5.27
CA GLN A 39 34.52 -0.05 -4.79
C GLN A 39 33.01 -0.03 -4.53
N HIS A 40 32.60 0.37 -3.32
CA HIS A 40 31.21 0.57 -2.97
C HIS A 40 30.58 1.65 -3.88
N GLN A 41 29.53 1.27 -4.59
CA GLN A 41 28.70 2.17 -5.38
C GLN A 41 27.24 1.74 -5.28
N VAL A 42 26.48 2.38 -4.39
CA VAL A 42 25.06 2.11 -4.11
C VAL A 42 24.23 1.94 -5.39
N SER A 43 24.42 2.81 -6.40
CA SER A 43 23.68 2.73 -7.66
C SER A 43 23.99 1.47 -8.48
N SER A 44 25.21 0.96 -8.41
CA SER A 44 25.61 -0.27 -9.09
C SER A 44 25.11 -1.51 -8.36
N GLU A 45 25.07 -1.48 -7.03
CA GLU A 45 24.49 -2.54 -6.19
C GLU A 45 23.01 -2.70 -6.47
N ILE A 46 22.25 -1.59 -6.49
CA ILE A 46 20.82 -1.60 -6.82
C ILE A 46 20.58 -2.27 -8.18
N VAL A 47 21.38 -1.95 -9.20
CA VAL A 47 21.22 -2.55 -10.54
C VAL A 47 21.48 -4.06 -10.51
N LEU A 48 22.46 -4.54 -9.74
CA LEU A 48 22.74 -5.97 -9.63
C LEU A 48 21.64 -6.70 -8.88
N LEU A 49 21.18 -6.13 -7.77
CA LEU A 49 20.12 -6.69 -6.96
C LEU A 49 18.77 -6.69 -7.70
N GLN A 50 18.46 -5.63 -8.47
CA GLN A 50 17.29 -5.60 -9.36
C GLN A 50 17.32 -6.76 -10.35
N ARG A 51 18.44 -6.96 -11.05
CA ARG A 51 18.61 -8.06 -11.99
C ARG A 51 18.56 -9.43 -11.30
N GLY A 52 19.00 -9.53 -10.05
CA GLY A 52 18.89 -10.73 -9.25
C GLY A 52 17.44 -11.02 -8.84
N ALA A 53 16.70 -10.00 -8.43
CA ALA A 53 15.29 -10.09 -8.08
C ALA A 53 14.40 -10.42 -9.30
N GLU A 54 14.71 -9.88 -10.49
CA GLU A 54 14.09 -10.26 -11.77
C GLU A 54 14.33 -11.74 -12.13
N LYS A 55 15.42 -12.32 -11.63
CA LYS A 55 15.73 -13.75 -11.73
C LYS A 55 15.17 -14.56 -10.57
N GLU A 56 14.24 -13.98 -9.81
CA GLU A 56 13.52 -14.65 -8.74
C GLU A 56 14.38 -15.07 -7.53
N ASP A 57 15.58 -14.50 -7.36
CA ASP A 57 16.45 -14.76 -6.21
C ASP A 57 15.99 -13.98 -4.97
N VAL A 58 15.63 -14.70 -3.91
CA VAL A 58 15.08 -14.13 -2.67
C VAL A 58 16.07 -13.24 -1.91
N TRP A 59 17.37 -13.56 -1.98
CA TRP A 59 18.41 -12.78 -1.31
C TRP A 59 18.59 -11.42 -1.96
N SER A 60 18.52 -11.40 -3.29
CA SER A 60 18.48 -10.17 -4.08
C SER A 60 17.27 -9.33 -3.73
N MET A 61 16.08 -9.94 -3.60
CA MET A 61 14.85 -9.23 -3.22
C MET A 61 14.95 -8.60 -1.83
N CYS A 62 15.39 -9.37 -0.82
CA CYS A 62 15.51 -8.87 0.55
C CYS A 62 16.50 -7.72 0.66
N GLU A 63 17.68 -7.84 0.05
CA GLU A 63 18.69 -6.79 0.12
C GLU A 63 18.26 -5.55 -0.68
N LEU A 64 17.62 -5.74 -1.84
CA LEU A 64 17.05 -4.63 -2.61
C LEU A 64 15.96 -3.88 -1.83
N ALA A 65 15.09 -4.61 -1.14
CA ALA A 65 14.04 -4.03 -0.31
C ALA A 65 14.61 -3.17 0.82
N ARG A 66 15.65 -3.65 1.52
CA ARG A 66 16.38 -2.85 2.53
C ARG A 66 16.96 -1.58 1.92
N MET A 67 17.62 -1.68 0.77
CA MET A 67 18.20 -0.53 0.09
C MET A 67 17.15 0.52 -0.29
N TYR A 68 16.00 0.08 -0.81
CA TYR A 68 14.89 0.97 -1.13
C TYR A 68 14.28 1.62 0.09
N PHE A 69 14.05 0.83 1.15
CA PHE A 69 13.45 1.31 2.38
C PHE A 69 14.31 2.38 3.08
N THR A 70 15.64 2.19 3.08
CA THR A 70 16.56 3.04 3.85
C THR A 70 17.17 4.18 3.03
N TYR A 71 17.51 3.97 1.75
CA TYR A 71 18.42 4.88 1.03
C TYR A 71 17.85 5.53 -0.23
N CYS A 72 16.72 5.06 -0.76
CA CYS A 72 16.23 5.51 -2.07
C CYS A 72 15.06 6.49 -2.01
N GLY A 73 14.56 6.81 -0.81
CA GLY A 73 13.44 7.73 -0.62
C GLY A 73 12.07 7.10 -0.88
N ASP A 74 11.02 7.93 -0.77
CA ASP A 74 9.63 7.48 -0.66
C ASP A 74 9.09 6.82 -1.93
N THR A 75 9.54 7.29 -3.09
CA THR A 75 9.11 6.74 -4.40
C THR A 75 9.42 5.26 -4.57
N PHE A 76 10.35 4.70 -3.78
CA PHE A 76 10.71 3.28 -3.81
C PHE A 76 10.10 2.47 -2.66
N LEU A 77 9.38 3.09 -1.72
CA LEU A 77 8.75 2.39 -0.60
C LEU A 77 7.76 1.29 -1.06
N PRO A 78 6.89 1.51 -2.07
CA PRO A 78 6.04 0.44 -2.58
C PRO A 78 6.84 -0.76 -3.11
N MET A 79 7.96 -0.49 -3.80
CA MET A 79 8.85 -1.52 -4.33
C MET A 79 9.58 -2.28 -3.20
N ALA A 80 9.98 -1.59 -2.12
CA ALA A 80 10.57 -2.21 -0.96
C ALA A 80 9.63 -3.24 -0.33
N LEU A 81 8.39 -2.83 -0.04
CA LEU A 81 7.37 -3.71 0.54
C LEU A 81 7.07 -4.89 -0.38
N ARG A 82 6.87 -4.63 -1.68
CA ARG A 82 6.62 -5.67 -2.69
C ARG A 82 7.70 -6.76 -2.67
N TYR A 83 8.98 -6.38 -2.66
CA TYR A 83 10.07 -7.36 -2.68
C TYR A 83 10.19 -8.15 -1.37
N TRP A 84 10.02 -7.50 -0.22
CA TRP A 84 9.96 -8.22 1.06
C TRP A 84 8.77 -9.19 1.12
N ILE A 85 7.57 -8.77 0.73
CA ILE A 85 6.38 -9.63 0.72
C ILE A 85 6.58 -10.83 -0.21
N LYS A 86 7.07 -10.59 -1.44
CA LYS A 86 7.37 -11.67 -2.40
C LYS A 86 8.38 -12.68 -1.85
N ALA A 87 9.42 -12.21 -1.15
CA ALA A 87 10.38 -13.08 -0.49
C ALA A 87 9.77 -13.84 0.70
N ALA A 88 8.90 -13.19 1.49
CA ALA A 88 8.21 -13.82 2.62
C ALA A 88 7.23 -14.92 2.18
N ILE A 89 6.51 -14.74 1.05
CA ILE A 89 5.66 -15.78 0.42
C ILE A 89 6.49 -17.03 0.09
N ARG A 90 7.77 -16.83 -0.28
CA ARG A 90 8.73 -17.91 -0.54
C ARG A 90 9.38 -18.47 0.72
N ASN A 91 8.83 -18.17 1.89
CA ASN A 91 9.33 -18.59 3.19
C ASN A 91 10.76 -18.12 3.51
N ASP A 92 11.19 -16.95 3.00
CA ASP A 92 12.45 -16.36 3.43
C ASP A 92 12.34 -15.77 4.85
N ASP A 93 13.12 -16.30 5.79
CA ASP A 93 13.11 -15.86 7.18
C ASP A 93 13.65 -14.43 7.36
N GLY A 94 14.56 -13.99 6.49
CA GLY A 94 15.10 -12.63 6.50
C GLY A 94 14.03 -11.59 6.17
N ALA A 95 13.24 -11.84 5.13
CA ALA A 95 12.10 -11.01 4.76
C ALA A 95 11.06 -10.95 5.88
N LYS A 96 10.71 -12.11 6.47
CA LYS A 96 9.77 -12.17 7.60
C LYS A 96 10.30 -11.40 8.81
N TYR A 97 11.59 -11.51 9.10
CA TYR A 97 12.22 -10.73 10.17
C TYR A 97 12.13 -9.23 9.90
N ASP A 98 12.49 -8.78 8.70
CA ASP A 98 12.44 -7.37 8.34
C ASP A 98 11.02 -6.81 8.39
N LEU A 99 10.02 -7.54 7.86
CA LEU A 99 8.61 -7.12 7.89
C LEU A 99 8.04 -6.98 9.31
N ASN A 100 8.56 -7.74 10.29
CA ASN A 100 8.12 -7.67 11.68
C ASN A 100 8.87 -6.63 12.52
N ASN A 101 10.10 -6.28 12.15
CA ASN A 101 10.98 -5.46 13.00
C ASN A 101 11.28 -4.08 12.41
N ALA A 102 11.14 -3.89 11.10
CA ALA A 102 11.29 -2.59 10.48
C ALA A 102 10.11 -1.67 10.88
N PRO A 103 10.33 -0.35 11.01
CA PRO A 103 9.29 0.61 11.38
C PRO A 103 8.37 0.93 10.19
N ILE A 104 7.81 -0.10 9.55
CA ILE A 104 7.08 0.01 8.27
C ILE A 104 5.88 0.95 8.39
N VAL A 105 5.05 0.79 9.41
CA VAL A 105 3.90 1.69 9.63
C VAL A 105 4.35 3.14 9.73
N ASN A 106 5.36 3.43 10.56
CA ASN A 106 5.88 4.80 10.72
C ASN A 106 6.45 5.33 9.41
N ARG A 107 7.13 4.48 8.63
CA ARG A 107 7.69 4.84 7.32
C ARG A 107 6.61 5.16 6.30
N ILE A 108 5.49 4.43 6.32
CA ILE A 108 4.31 4.71 5.49
C ILE A 108 3.66 6.02 5.95
N LEU A 109 3.47 6.22 7.26
CA LEU A 109 2.87 7.46 7.78
C LEU A 109 3.70 8.70 7.45
N SER A 110 5.02 8.57 7.32
CA SER A 110 5.91 9.65 6.88
C SER A 110 6.10 9.74 5.36
N TYR A 111 5.35 8.96 4.57
CA TYR A 111 5.45 8.99 3.10
C TYR A 111 5.03 10.34 2.54
N HIS A 112 5.78 10.83 1.56
CA HIS A 112 5.51 12.04 0.79
C HIS A 112 5.46 11.73 -0.72
N SER A 113 4.42 12.23 -1.38
CA SER A 113 4.28 12.11 -2.82
C SER A 113 5.26 13.04 -3.54
N PHE A 114 5.80 12.59 -4.68
CA PHE A 114 6.77 13.38 -5.46
C PHE A 114 6.14 14.66 -6.06
N ASP A 115 4.84 14.63 -6.35
CA ASP A 115 4.12 15.78 -6.91
C ASP A 115 3.51 16.70 -5.83
N ASN A 116 3.79 16.44 -4.55
CA ASN A 116 3.25 17.17 -3.40
C ASN A 116 1.71 17.24 -3.38
N SER A 117 1.01 16.32 -4.05
CA SER A 117 -0.44 16.21 -3.95
C SER A 117 -0.80 15.55 -2.60
N PRO A 118 -1.47 16.27 -1.67
CA PRO A 118 -1.90 15.68 -0.40
C PRO A 118 -2.89 14.53 -0.60
N TYR A 119 -3.71 14.62 -1.65
CA TYR A 119 -4.64 13.58 -2.07
C TYR A 119 -3.91 12.28 -2.42
N LYS A 120 -2.95 12.32 -3.34
CA LYS A 120 -2.17 11.11 -3.71
C LYS A 120 -1.33 10.57 -2.56
N GLU A 121 -0.88 11.44 -1.66
CA GLU A 121 -0.17 11.02 -0.46
C GLU A 121 -1.07 10.15 0.43
N ILE A 122 -2.32 10.57 0.65
CA ILE A 122 -3.33 9.81 1.39
C ILE A 122 -3.62 8.48 0.71
N GLU A 123 -3.89 8.49 -0.60
CA GLU A 123 -4.21 7.25 -1.34
C GLU A 123 -3.07 6.24 -1.26
N MET A 124 -1.83 6.70 -1.44
CA MET A 124 -0.65 5.84 -1.36
C MET A 124 -0.46 5.29 0.05
N LYS A 125 -0.62 6.12 1.08
CA LYS A 125 -0.55 5.67 2.48
C LYS A 125 -1.56 4.58 2.76
N CYS A 126 -2.81 4.78 2.34
CA CYS A 126 -3.88 3.80 2.47
C CYS A 126 -3.56 2.49 1.72
N ALA A 127 -3.08 2.57 0.47
CA ALA A 127 -2.71 1.38 -0.31
C ALA A 127 -1.55 0.59 0.34
N LEU A 128 -0.50 1.28 0.79
CA LEU A 128 0.64 0.65 1.46
C LEU A 128 0.27 0.02 2.80
N LEU A 129 -0.56 0.71 3.60
CA LEU A 129 -1.07 0.17 4.86
C LEU A 129 -1.97 -1.03 4.62
N THR A 130 -2.83 -0.98 3.60
CA THR A 130 -3.72 -2.10 3.23
C THR A 130 -2.90 -3.35 2.95
N GLU A 131 -1.92 -3.22 2.07
CA GLU A 131 -1.02 -4.32 1.74
C GLU A 131 -0.31 -4.84 2.99
N PHE A 132 0.35 -3.96 3.74
CA PHE A 132 1.15 -4.38 4.88
C PHE A 132 0.30 -5.01 6.01
N MET A 133 -0.91 -4.51 6.25
CA MET A 133 -1.74 -4.92 7.38
C MET A 133 -2.62 -6.13 7.06
N LEU A 134 -3.18 -6.21 5.86
CA LEU A 134 -4.06 -7.32 5.48
C LEU A 134 -3.26 -8.49 4.90
N HIS A 135 -2.23 -8.20 4.10
CA HIS A 135 -1.36 -9.16 3.42
C HIS A 135 -0.12 -9.52 4.27
N ARG A 136 -0.29 -9.70 5.60
CA ARG A 136 0.73 -10.29 6.49
C ARG A 136 0.89 -11.79 6.20
N VAL A 137 1.37 -12.11 5.01
CA VAL A 137 1.54 -13.47 4.46
C VAL A 137 2.37 -14.38 5.36
N TRP A 138 3.27 -13.80 6.16
CA TRP A 138 4.10 -14.54 7.11
C TRP A 138 3.35 -15.04 8.35
N GLU A 139 2.17 -14.48 8.62
CA GLU A 139 1.24 -14.96 9.65
C GLU A 139 0.15 -15.89 9.04
N GLY A 140 0.13 -16.08 7.72
CA GLY A 140 -0.84 -16.89 6.98
C GLY A 140 -1.52 -16.11 5.84
N GLU A 141 -1.78 -16.81 4.73
CA GLU A 141 -2.54 -16.28 3.59
C GLU A 141 -3.98 -15.98 3.98
N TRP A 142 -4.56 -14.89 3.48
CA TRP A 142 -5.88 -14.41 3.87
C TRP A 142 -6.94 -15.52 3.89
N ASN A 143 -7.02 -16.32 2.83
CA ASN A 143 -8.02 -17.39 2.67
C ASN A 143 -7.87 -18.55 3.66
N THR A 144 -6.71 -18.65 4.34
CA THR A 144 -6.45 -19.68 5.35
C THR A 144 -6.69 -19.19 6.78
N LEU A 145 -6.86 -17.88 6.97
CA LEU A 145 -7.02 -17.28 8.29
C LEU A 145 -8.43 -17.48 8.83
N SER A 146 -8.51 -17.71 10.15
CA SER A 146 -9.79 -17.62 10.85
C SER A 146 -10.37 -16.21 10.76
N PHE A 147 -11.70 -16.12 10.78
CA PHE A 147 -12.41 -14.84 10.74
C PHE A 147 -11.94 -13.84 11.81
N SER A 148 -11.66 -14.30 13.04
CA SER A 148 -11.22 -13.42 14.12
C SER A 148 -9.87 -12.75 13.84
N ILE A 149 -8.96 -13.44 13.15
CA ILE A 149 -7.68 -12.85 12.72
C ILE A 149 -7.91 -11.82 11.61
N LYS A 150 -8.73 -12.15 10.61
CA LYS A 150 -9.07 -11.23 9.52
C LYS A 150 -9.73 -9.95 10.05
N GLU A 151 -10.70 -10.09 10.96
CA GLU A 151 -11.36 -8.97 11.63
C GLU A 151 -10.35 -8.12 12.42
N LYS A 152 -9.48 -8.75 13.21
CA LYS A 152 -8.45 -8.01 13.98
C LYS A 152 -7.56 -7.18 13.07
N ARG A 153 -7.05 -7.76 11.98
CA ARG A 153 -6.21 -7.05 11.00
C ARG A 153 -6.94 -5.86 10.38
N LEU A 154 -8.19 -6.05 9.99
CA LEU A 154 -9.00 -4.96 9.45
C LEU A 154 -9.19 -3.83 10.45
N ARG A 155 -9.49 -4.15 11.72
CA ARG A 155 -9.63 -3.14 12.78
C ARG A 155 -8.33 -2.37 13.03
N GLU A 156 -7.19 -3.06 13.02
CA GLU A 156 -5.88 -2.40 13.12
C GLU A 156 -5.61 -1.46 11.94
N LEU A 157 -5.85 -1.92 10.70
CA LEU A 157 -5.76 -1.09 9.50
C LEU A 157 -6.66 0.14 9.63
N TRP A 158 -7.92 -0.09 9.99
CA TRP A 158 -8.95 0.93 10.09
C TRP A 158 -8.56 2.07 11.03
N ASN A 159 -8.08 1.72 12.22
CA ASN A 159 -7.63 2.71 13.20
C ASN A 159 -6.51 3.61 12.67
N ILE A 160 -5.57 3.04 11.91
CA ILE A 160 -4.46 3.80 11.32
C ILE A 160 -4.96 4.66 10.15
N VAL A 161 -5.85 4.13 9.30
CA VAL A 161 -6.43 4.87 8.19
C VAL A 161 -7.23 6.09 8.69
N CYS A 162 -8.01 5.94 9.77
CA CYS A 162 -8.68 7.08 10.40
C CYS A 162 -7.69 8.16 10.86
N GLN A 163 -6.53 7.76 11.40
CA GLN A 163 -5.47 8.71 11.78
C GLN A 163 -4.86 9.42 10.57
N VAL A 164 -4.59 8.69 9.47
CA VAL A 164 -4.09 9.26 8.21
C VAL A 164 -5.04 10.34 7.70
N LEU A 165 -6.35 10.08 7.74
CA LEU A 165 -7.38 11.00 7.28
C LEU A 165 -7.72 12.09 8.30
N SER A 166 -7.18 12.01 9.52
CA SER A 166 -7.52 12.89 10.65
C SER A 166 -9.02 12.94 10.94
N ILE A 167 -9.73 11.84 10.72
CA ILE A 167 -11.16 11.72 11.01
C ILE A 167 -11.40 11.14 12.42
N PRO A 168 -12.55 11.45 13.05
CA PRO A 168 -12.94 10.81 14.31
C PRO A 168 -12.94 9.28 14.18
N GLU A 169 -12.79 8.59 15.31
CA GLU A 169 -12.93 7.14 15.35
C GLU A 169 -14.28 6.72 14.74
N VAL A 170 -14.21 5.88 13.72
CA VAL A 170 -15.39 5.32 13.05
C VAL A 170 -15.64 3.93 13.61
N ASN A 171 -16.84 3.71 14.15
CA ASN A 171 -17.20 2.43 14.73
C ASN A 171 -17.42 1.39 13.61
N LEU A 172 -16.57 0.37 13.57
CA LEU A 172 -16.69 -0.73 12.63
C LEU A 172 -17.48 -1.91 13.24
N GLU A 173 -18.67 -2.18 12.71
CA GLU A 173 -19.47 -3.34 13.06
C GLU A 173 -19.43 -4.38 11.94
N ILE A 174 -19.34 -5.67 12.27
CA ILE A 174 -19.39 -6.76 11.29
C ILE A 174 -20.55 -7.67 11.66
N ILE A 175 -21.50 -7.84 10.75
CA ILE A 175 -22.72 -8.62 10.99
C ILE A 175 -22.93 -9.70 9.93
N PRO A 176 -23.59 -10.83 10.26
CA PRO A 176 -23.80 -11.92 9.30
C PRO A 176 -24.74 -11.56 8.14
N ASN A 177 -25.75 -10.72 8.37
CA ASN A 177 -26.71 -10.37 7.33
C ASN A 177 -26.93 -8.86 7.38
N LEU A 178 -26.40 -8.18 6.37
CA LEU A 178 -26.59 -6.75 6.18
C LEU A 178 -27.52 -6.52 4.99
N SER A 179 -28.58 -5.75 5.23
CA SER A 179 -29.53 -5.38 4.19
C SER A 179 -29.95 -3.91 4.32
N PHE A 180 -30.12 -3.24 3.19
CA PHE A 180 -30.63 -1.89 3.10
C PHE A 180 -31.81 -1.87 2.14
N GLU A 181 -32.96 -1.33 2.57
CA GLU A 181 -34.20 -1.27 1.78
C GLU A 181 -34.61 -2.62 1.17
N GLY A 182 -34.41 -3.72 1.91
CA GLY A 182 -34.74 -5.08 1.49
C GLY A 182 -33.75 -5.73 0.51
N ARG A 183 -32.63 -5.08 0.20
CA ARG A 183 -31.54 -5.63 -0.61
C ARG A 183 -30.35 -5.98 0.27
N ILE A 184 -29.70 -7.11 -0.01
CA ILE A 184 -28.43 -7.46 0.64
C ILE A 184 -27.36 -6.48 0.14
N VAL A 185 -26.58 -5.93 1.08
CA VAL A 185 -25.46 -5.03 0.79
C VAL A 185 -24.22 -5.49 1.55
N ASP A 186 -23.06 -5.13 1.04
CA ASP A 186 -21.77 -5.56 1.60
C ASP A 186 -21.22 -4.61 2.67
N GLY A 187 -21.57 -3.33 2.56
CA GLY A 187 -21.22 -2.28 3.50
C GLY A 187 -22.38 -1.30 3.67
N LEU A 188 -22.35 -0.56 4.78
CA LEU A 188 -23.25 0.56 5.02
C LEU A 188 -22.61 1.55 6.00
N ALA A 189 -22.27 2.74 5.49
CA ALA A 189 -21.86 3.89 6.27
C ALA A 189 -23.06 4.68 6.80
N GLY A 190 -23.02 5.04 8.08
CA GLY A 190 -24.01 5.82 8.78
C GLY A 190 -23.55 7.25 9.08
N TRP A 191 -24.53 8.16 9.21
CA TRP A 191 -24.33 9.55 9.65
C TRP A 191 -23.84 9.68 11.10
N ASP A 192 -23.75 8.59 11.84
CA ASP A 192 -23.28 8.49 13.22
C ASP A 192 -21.80 8.04 13.31
N ASN A 193 -21.04 8.14 12.20
CA ASN A 193 -19.66 7.66 12.11
C ASN A 193 -19.55 6.16 12.43
N LYS A 194 -20.49 5.39 11.88
CA LYS A 194 -20.51 3.94 11.96
C LYS A 194 -20.42 3.35 10.56
N ILE A 195 -19.63 2.29 10.40
CA ILE A 195 -19.65 1.46 9.20
C ILE A 195 -20.04 0.05 9.63
N THR A 196 -21.02 -0.50 8.95
CA THR A 196 -21.42 -1.89 9.12
C THR A 196 -20.99 -2.69 7.90
N LEU A 197 -20.26 -3.78 8.10
CA LEU A 197 -19.82 -4.67 7.04
C LEU A 197 -20.54 -6.01 7.14
N ARG A 198 -20.85 -6.57 5.99
CA ARG A 198 -21.36 -7.94 5.88
C ARG A 198 -20.22 -8.93 6.08
N LYS A 199 -20.42 -9.93 6.95
CA LYS A 199 -19.39 -10.90 7.33
C LYS A 199 -18.84 -11.69 6.13
N GLU A 200 -19.70 -12.04 5.18
CA GLU A 200 -19.36 -12.89 4.02
C GLU A 200 -18.29 -12.28 3.11
N ILE A 201 -18.11 -10.95 3.12
CA ILE A 201 -17.08 -10.32 2.28
C ILE A 201 -15.67 -10.73 2.70
N PHE A 202 -15.48 -11.16 3.95
CA PHE A 202 -14.17 -11.59 4.47
C PHE A 202 -13.63 -12.87 3.83
N GLU A 203 -14.42 -13.55 3.01
CA GLU A 203 -13.95 -14.66 2.18
C GLU A 203 -13.15 -14.20 0.94
N ASP A 204 -13.17 -12.90 0.64
CA ASP A 204 -12.49 -12.31 -0.51
C ASP A 204 -11.77 -11.02 -0.07
N LEU A 205 -10.43 -11.06 -0.09
CA LEU A 205 -9.60 -9.92 0.32
C LEU A 205 -9.83 -8.69 -0.56
N GLU A 206 -9.91 -8.88 -1.87
CA GLU A 206 -10.12 -7.77 -2.81
C GLU A 206 -11.47 -7.12 -2.52
N ARG A 207 -12.50 -7.94 -2.30
CA ARG A 207 -13.83 -7.42 -1.94
C ARG A 207 -13.84 -6.67 -0.62
N VAL A 208 -13.10 -7.14 0.40
CA VAL A 208 -12.94 -6.39 1.67
C VAL A 208 -12.35 -5.01 1.40
N ILE A 209 -11.28 -4.93 0.60
CA ILE A 209 -10.60 -3.67 0.28
C ILE A 209 -11.53 -2.72 -0.46
N GLU A 210 -12.23 -3.20 -1.50
CA GLU A 210 -13.20 -2.40 -2.24
C GLU A 210 -14.27 -1.80 -1.32
N VAL A 211 -14.91 -2.65 -0.51
CA VAL A 211 -16.04 -2.25 0.33
C VAL A 211 -15.59 -1.29 1.43
N ILE A 212 -14.49 -1.57 2.13
CA ILE A 212 -14.07 -0.72 3.27
C ILE A 212 -13.72 0.70 2.80
N TYR A 213 -13.10 0.84 1.63
CA TYR A 213 -12.74 2.15 1.11
C TYR A 213 -13.91 2.87 0.45
N HIS A 214 -14.87 2.14 -0.11
CA HIS A 214 -16.16 2.71 -0.56
C HIS A 214 -16.93 3.32 0.62
N GLU A 215 -17.12 2.55 1.69
CA GLU A 215 -17.83 3.04 2.89
C GLU A 215 -17.06 4.19 3.59
N LEU A 216 -15.72 4.17 3.53
CA LEU A 216 -14.91 5.29 3.99
C LEU A 216 -15.15 6.57 3.18
N GLY A 217 -15.30 6.45 1.85
CA GLY A 217 -15.70 7.55 0.97
C GLY A 217 -17.01 8.19 1.42
N HIS A 218 -18.01 7.38 1.77
CA HIS A 218 -19.26 7.87 2.36
C HIS A 218 -19.05 8.62 3.69
N ILE A 219 -18.23 8.09 4.61
CA ILE A 219 -17.91 8.80 5.87
C ILE A 219 -17.26 10.16 5.59
N LEU A 220 -16.30 10.24 4.68
CA LEU A 220 -15.65 11.50 4.31
C LEU A 220 -16.66 12.49 3.73
N THR A 221 -17.59 12.00 2.91
CA THR A 221 -18.71 12.79 2.38
C THR A 221 -19.54 13.38 3.51
N PHE A 222 -19.94 12.56 4.48
CA PHE A 222 -20.71 13.01 5.63
C PHE A 222 -19.96 14.07 6.43
N GLU A 223 -18.65 13.87 6.67
CA GLU A 223 -17.81 14.86 7.36
C GLU A 223 -17.74 16.19 6.60
N MET A 224 -17.54 16.15 5.27
CA MET A 224 -17.58 17.35 4.42
C MET A 224 -18.96 18.05 4.50
N MET A 225 -20.05 17.28 4.54
CA MET A 225 -21.41 17.82 4.67
C MET A 225 -21.71 18.44 6.04
N ARG A 226 -21.05 17.99 7.12
CA ARG A 226 -21.29 18.59 8.45
C ARG A 226 -20.78 20.03 8.54
N GLY A 227 -19.89 20.47 7.64
CA GLY A 227 -19.33 21.81 7.68
C GLY A 227 -18.44 22.06 8.90
N THR A 228 -17.89 21.00 9.49
CA THR A 228 -16.89 21.08 10.56
C THR A 228 -15.56 21.63 10.01
N SER A 229 -14.64 22.02 10.89
CA SER A 229 -13.28 22.40 10.48
C SER A 229 -12.58 21.29 9.69
N LEU A 230 -12.79 20.04 10.10
CA LEU A 230 -12.35 18.85 9.37
C LEU A 230 -13.01 18.75 7.99
N GLY A 231 -14.33 18.91 7.92
CA GLY A 231 -15.06 18.88 6.64
C GLY A 231 -14.57 19.94 5.65
N ILE A 232 -14.25 21.14 6.13
CA ILE A 232 -13.65 22.21 5.30
C ILE A 232 -12.27 21.79 4.78
N LYS A 233 -11.40 21.29 5.67
CA LYS A 233 -10.07 20.79 5.29
C LYS A 233 -10.15 19.65 4.26
N LEU A 234 -11.10 18.72 4.44
CA LEU A 234 -11.31 17.62 3.51
C LEU A 234 -11.77 18.15 2.14
N LYS A 235 -12.70 19.11 2.09
CA LYS A 235 -13.06 19.76 0.81
C LYS A 235 -11.86 20.39 0.11
N GLU A 236 -10.96 21.05 0.84
CA GLU A 236 -9.74 21.64 0.28
C GLU A 236 -8.78 20.57 -0.27
N ILE A 237 -8.56 19.48 0.47
CA ILE A 237 -7.68 18.37 0.05
C ILE A 237 -8.19 17.70 -1.22
N TYR A 238 -9.51 17.48 -1.30
CA TYR A 238 -10.18 16.77 -2.40
C TYR A 238 -10.70 17.74 -3.47
N GLY A 239 -10.39 19.04 -3.39
CA GLY A 239 -10.83 20.03 -4.38
C GLY A 239 -12.35 20.16 -4.55
N ILE A 240 -13.15 19.83 -3.53
CA ILE A 240 -14.62 19.79 -3.62
C ILE A 240 -15.23 21.18 -3.34
N SER A 241 -15.96 21.73 -4.31
CA SER A 241 -16.65 23.02 -4.18
C SER A 241 -17.94 22.96 -3.36
N ASP A 242 -18.40 24.10 -2.85
CA ASP A 242 -19.66 24.20 -2.11
C ASP A 242 -20.88 23.95 -3.02
N GLU A 243 -20.80 24.34 -4.29
CA GLU A 243 -21.82 24.03 -5.30
C GLU A 243 -21.93 22.51 -5.52
N ARG A 244 -20.78 21.82 -5.59
CA ARG A 244 -20.75 20.36 -5.70
C ARG A 244 -21.37 19.70 -4.48
N MET A 245 -20.98 20.13 -3.27
CA MET A 245 -21.59 19.64 -2.02
C MET A 245 -23.10 19.85 -1.99
N LYS A 246 -23.58 21.00 -2.47
CA LYS A 246 -25.01 21.30 -2.54
C LYS A 246 -25.75 20.36 -3.50
N SER A 247 -25.15 20.02 -4.64
CA SER A 247 -25.73 19.07 -5.60
C SER A 247 -25.98 17.69 -4.99
N TRP A 248 -25.07 17.20 -4.15
CA TRP A 248 -25.22 15.93 -3.42
C TRP A 248 -26.39 15.96 -2.43
N ARG A 249 -26.54 17.06 -1.67
CA ARG A 249 -27.65 17.20 -0.70
C ARG A 249 -29.02 17.24 -1.35
N GLU A 250 -29.11 17.84 -2.53
CA GLU A 250 -30.38 18.03 -3.24
C GLU A 250 -30.82 16.78 -4.03
N GLY A 251 -30.05 15.69 -3.99
CA GLY A 251 -30.33 14.48 -4.77
C GLY A 251 -30.30 14.73 -6.29
N LYS A 252 -29.74 15.86 -6.72
CA LYS A 252 -29.60 16.24 -8.12
C LYS A 252 -28.33 15.60 -8.67
N MET A 253 -28.29 14.26 -8.70
CA MET A 253 -27.35 13.53 -9.55
C MET A 253 -27.83 13.64 -11.00
N GLY A 254 -27.78 14.86 -11.56
CA GLY A 254 -27.95 15.07 -12.98
C GLY A 254 -26.77 14.42 -13.70
N TYR A 255 -27.05 13.42 -14.53
CA TYR A 255 -26.11 12.84 -15.47
C TYR A 255 -25.60 13.91 -16.44
N GLU A 256 -24.56 14.61 -16.02
CA GLU A 256 -23.58 15.29 -16.86
C GLU A 256 -22.37 15.54 -15.96
N VAL A 257 -21.60 14.46 -15.71
CA VAL A 257 -20.28 14.54 -15.11
C VAL A 257 -19.36 15.17 -16.16
N VAL A 258 -19.44 16.49 -16.26
CA VAL A 258 -18.56 17.29 -17.11
C VAL A 258 -17.34 17.57 -16.25
N THR A 259 -16.22 16.92 -16.61
CA THR A 259 -14.92 16.83 -15.94
C THR A 259 -14.79 15.70 -14.91
N SER A 260 -13.59 15.15 -14.83
CA SER A 260 -13.13 14.10 -13.92
C SER A 260 -13.16 14.49 -12.42
N GLU A 261 -14.07 15.38 -12.03
CA GLU A 261 -14.22 15.91 -10.67
C GLU A 261 -14.98 14.93 -9.76
N GLU A 262 -14.18 13.95 -9.33
CA GLU A 262 -14.06 13.33 -8.00
C GLU A 262 -15.33 13.30 -7.13
N ASP A 263 -16.09 12.20 -7.29
CA ASP A 263 -17.02 11.67 -6.30
C ASP A 263 -16.20 11.18 -5.07
N PRO A 264 -16.66 11.25 -3.81
CA PRO A 264 -15.99 10.60 -2.68
C PRO A 264 -15.81 9.09 -2.85
N ASP A 265 -16.61 8.45 -3.73
CA ASP A 265 -16.35 7.10 -4.23
C ASP A 265 -14.97 6.98 -4.92
N THR A 266 -14.40 8.09 -5.43
CA THR A 266 -13.08 8.16 -6.09
C THR A 266 -11.93 7.80 -5.17
N LEU A 267 -12.04 8.05 -3.85
CA LEU A 267 -11.02 7.59 -2.91
C LEU A 267 -10.92 6.06 -2.93
N SER A 268 -12.06 5.37 -3.00
CA SER A 268 -12.10 3.91 -3.07
C SER A 268 -11.45 3.39 -4.34
N TYR A 269 -11.74 4.01 -5.49
CA TYR A 269 -11.13 3.67 -6.76
C TYR A 269 -9.63 3.94 -6.77
N GLY A 270 -9.18 5.08 -6.23
CA GLY A 270 -7.78 5.46 -6.23
C GLY A 270 -6.91 4.57 -5.33
N VAL A 271 -7.36 4.31 -4.10
CA VAL A 271 -6.67 3.37 -3.20
C VAL A 271 -6.63 1.97 -3.80
N TYR A 272 -7.77 1.47 -4.29
CA TYR A 272 -7.84 0.15 -4.91
C TYR A 272 -6.94 0.06 -6.15
N THR A 273 -6.98 1.06 -7.03
CA THR A 273 -6.17 1.08 -8.26
C THR A 273 -4.68 1.10 -7.93
N LEU A 274 -4.24 1.92 -6.98
CA LEU A 274 -2.85 1.95 -6.53
C LEU A 274 -2.46 0.61 -5.93
N TRP A 275 -3.25 0.09 -5.00
CA TRP A 275 -2.99 -1.20 -4.38
C TRP A 275 -2.85 -2.31 -5.44
N ALA A 276 -3.82 -2.41 -6.35
CA ALA A 276 -3.80 -3.38 -7.42
C ALA A 276 -2.59 -3.23 -8.35
N SER A 277 -2.19 -1.99 -8.67
CA SER A 277 -1.04 -1.71 -9.54
C SER A 277 0.29 -2.20 -8.98
N PHE A 278 0.44 -2.20 -7.64
CA PHE A 278 1.67 -2.60 -6.98
C PHE A 278 1.65 -4.05 -6.50
N PHE A 279 0.49 -4.56 -6.07
CA PHE A 279 0.44 -5.75 -5.22
C PHE A 279 -0.40 -6.93 -5.75
N LEU A 280 -1.35 -6.70 -6.67
CA LEU A 280 -2.23 -7.79 -7.16
C LEU A 280 -1.48 -8.91 -7.92
N ASN A 281 -0.28 -8.62 -8.43
CA ASN A 281 0.52 -9.56 -9.23
C ASN A 281 1.77 -10.08 -8.48
N ILE A 282 1.71 -10.16 -7.15
CA ILE A 282 2.79 -10.72 -6.32
C ILE A 282 2.54 -12.20 -6.07
#